data_AF-A0A1H8N6H5-F1
#
_entry.id   AF-A0A1H8N6H5-F1
#
_cell.length_a   1.000
_cell.length_b   1.000
_cell.length_c   1.000
_cell.angle_alpha   90.00
_cell.angle_beta   90.00
_cell.angle_gamma   90.00
#
_symmetry.space_group_name_H-M   'P 1'
#
loop_
_entity.id
_entity.type
_entity.pdbx_description
1 polymer ?
#
loop_
_entity_poly.entity_id
_entity_poly.type
_entity_poly.pdbx_seq_one_letter_code
_entity_poly.pdbx_strand_id
1 'polypeptide(L)' 'MEKFIAIQPNIFCEPCKECGERPVIAQVKSKFIVRCPKSKSHYQTKPGLVDIKDWNIKNKVHAPLGNKETSKKKAS' A
#
# COMPACT_ATOMS: atom_id res chain seq x y z
N MET A 1 0.83 -17.18 17.18
CA MET A 1 0.31 -15.82 16.93
C MET A 1 1.38 -15.02 16.22
N GLU A 2 1.20 -14.74 14.94
CA GLU A 2 2.08 -13.82 14.23
C GLU A 2 1.87 -12.43 14.85
N LYS A 3 2.84 -11.95 15.62
CA LYS A 3 2.78 -10.61 16.22
C LYS A 3 3.00 -9.58 15.11
N PHE A 4 1.90 -9.08 14.58
CA PHE A 4 1.90 -7.93 13.69
C PHE A 4 1.97 -6.64 14.54
N ILE A 5 2.82 -5.72 14.11
CA ILE A 5 2.93 -4.38 14.68
C ILE A 5 2.04 -3.47 13.81
N ALA A 6 0.98 -2.96 14.42
CA ALA A 6 0.10 -2.00 13.76
C ALA A 6 0.85 -0.68 13.56
N ILE A 7 0.75 -0.14 12.35
CA ILE A 7 1.33 1.17 12.04
C ILE A 7 0.41 2.24 12.61
N GLN A 8 0.97 3.19 13.36
CA GLN A 8 0.20 4.29 13.94
C GLN A 8 -0.56 5.07 12.85
N PRO A 9 -1.79 5.54 13.15
CA PRO A 9 -2.65 6.20 12.18
C PRO A 9 -2.01 7.45 11.56
N ASN A 10 -1.13 8.13 12.31
CA ASN A 10 -0.41 9.33 11.90
C ASN A 10 0.70 9.09 10.85
N ILE A 11 1.12 7.84 10.63
CA ILE A 11 2.14 7.52 9.62
C ILE A 11 1.43 7.26 8.29
N PHE A 12 1.76 8.05 7.26
CA PHE A 12 1.17 7.89 5.94
C PHE A 12 1.56 6.56 5.29
N CYS A 13 0.58 5.68 5.06
CA CYS A 13 0.73 4.43 4.34
C CYS A 13 -0.42 4.26 3.36
N GLU A 14 -0.10 3.92 2.13
CA GLU A 14 -1.09 3.53 1.13
C GLU A 14 -1.79 2.25 1.59
N PRO A 15 -3.11 2.15 1.41
CA PRO A 15 -3.83 0.90 1.64
C PRO A 15 -3.35 -0.17 0.66
N CYS A 16 -3.53 -1.43 1.02
CA CYS A 16 -3.26 -2.54 0.11
C CYS A 16 -4.11 -2.40 -1.16
N LYS A 17 -3.47 -2.39 -2.33
CA LYS A 17 -4.19 -2.23 -3.61
C LYS A 17 -5.22 -3.33 -3.92
N GLU A 18 -5.07 -4.51 -3.28
CA GLU A 18 -5.92 -5.67 -3.53
C GLU A 18 -7.13 -5.74 -2.59
N CYS A 19 -7.00 -5.31 -1.33
CA CYS A 19 -8.08 -5.41 -0.35
C CYS A 19 -8.44 -4.11 0.37
N GLY A 20 -7.72 -3.02 0.13
CA GLY A 20 -7.96 -1.71 0.75
C GLY A 20 -7.52 -1.60 2.21
N GLU A 21 -6.97 -2.65 2.82
CA GLU A 21 -6.57 -2.62 4.23
C GLU A 21 -5.21 -1.96 4.46
N ARG A 22 -5.08 -1.34 5.64
CA ARG A 22 -3.82 -0.71 6.05
C ARG A 22 -2.74 -1.78 6.27
N PRO A 23 -1.52 -1.59 5.75
CA PRO A 23 -0.44 -2.53 5.98
C PRO A 23 -0.08 -2.65 7.46
N VAL A 24 0.50 -3.79 7.81
CA VAL A 24 1.09 -4.05 9.12
C VAL A 24 2.56 -4.42 8.97
N ILE A 25 3.33 -4.18 10.02
CA ILE A 25 4.74 -4.56 10.08
C ILE A 25 4.81 -5.96 10.70
N ALA A 26 5.49 -6.89 10.04
CA ALA A 26 5.82 -8.18 10.60
C ALA A 26 7.33 -8.30 10.79
N GLN A 27 7.74 -8.94 11.88
CA GLN A 27 9.14 -9.27 12.11
C GLN A 27 9.41 -10.67 11.56
N VAL A 28 10.40 -10.79 10.68
CA VAL A 28 10.86 -12.05 10.11
C VAL A 28 12.33 -12.21 10.48
N LYS A 29 12.60 -13.14 11.40
CA LYS A 29 13.92 -13.32 12.03
C LYS A 29 14.39 -12.01 12.70
N SER A 30 15.43 -11.38 12.15
CA SER A 30 16.00 -10.11 12.65
C SER A 30 15.68 -8.91 11.76
N LYS A 31 14.69 -9.06 10.86
CA LYS A 31 14.33 -8.04 9.87
C LYS A 31 12.84 -7.73 9.95
N PHE A 32 12.47 -6.56 9.46
CA PHE A 32 11.08 -6.12 9.35
C PHE A 32 10.62 -6.17 7.89
N ILE A 33 9.35 -6.52 7.71
CA ILE A 33 8.65 -6.44 6.43
C ILE A 33 7.34 -5.70 6.63
N VAL A 34 6.94 -4.93 5.63
CA VAL A 34 5.60 -4.33 5.53
C VAL A 34 4.77 -5.23 4.64
N ARG A 35 3.61 -5.67 5.15
CA ARG A 35 2.76 -6.65 4.47
C ARG A 35 1.29 -6.38 4.70
N CYS A 36 0.45 -6.99 3.87
CA CYS A 36 -0.99 -7.00 4.11
C CYS A 36 -1.32 -7.83 5.38
N PRO A 37 -2.22 -7.35 6.26
CA PRO A 37 -2.71 -8.11 7.41
C PRO A 37 -3.62 -9.28 7.00
N LYS A 38 -4.37 -9.14 5.90
CA LYS A 38 -5.38 -10.12 5.49
C LYS A 38 -4.83 -11.34 4.75
N SER A 39 -3.82 -11.15 3.90
CA SER A 39 -3.31 -12.22 3.05
C SER A 39 -1.79 -12.18 2.93
N LYS A 40 -1.18 -13.37 2.92
CA LYS A 40 0.25 -13.60 2.63
C LYS A 40 0.57 -13.53 1.14
N SER A 41 -0.44 -13.65 0.27
CA SER A 41 -0.24 -13.64 -1.18
C SER A 41 -0.15 -12.23 -1.76
N HIS A 42 -0.57 -11.21 -1.01
CA HIS A 42 -0.46 -9.83 -1.45
C HIS A 42 1.00 -9.38 -1.42
N TYR A 43 1.24 -8.21 -2.01
CA TYR A 43 2.56 -7.58 -1.95
C TYR A 43 3.10 -7.54 -0.51
N GLN A 44 4.39 -7.77 -0.36
CA GLN A 44 5.15 -7.56 0.87
C GLN A 44 6.52 -6.99 0.50
N THR A 45 7.03 -6.08 1.33
CA THR A 45 8.34 -5.47 1.10
C THR A 45 9.46 -6.47 1.35
N LYS A 46 10.65 -6.17 0.84
CA LYS A 46 11.84 -7.00 1.10
C LYS A 46 12.16 -7.01 2.60
N PRO A 47 12.63 -8.15 3.15
CA PRO A 47 13.08 -8.22 4.54
C PRO A 47 14.30 -7.32 4.74
N GLY A 48 14.13 -6.31 5.60
CA GLY A 48 15.15 -5.32 5.92
C GLY A 48 14.69 -4.39 7.04
N LEU A 49 14.88 -3.09 6.84
CA LEU A 49 14.24 -2.06 7.67
C LEU A 49 12.80 -1.84 7.21
N VAL A 50 11.99 -1.22 8.07
CA VAL A 50 10.60 -0.90 7.75
C VAL A 50 10.56 0.09 6.59
N ASP A 51 10.21 -0.40 5.39
CA ASP A 51 10.18 0.39 4.15
C ASP A 51 8.75 0.71 3.71
N ILE A 52 8.18 1.78 4.28
CA ILE A 52 6.84 2.25 3.94
C ILE A 52 6.82 2.90 2.55
N LYS A 53 7.94 3.47 2.09
CA LYS A 53 8.01 4.09 0.77
C LYS A 53 7.87 3.05 -0.33
N ASP A 54 8.60 1.94 -0.25
CA ASP A 54 8.49 0.82 -1.19
C ASP A 54 7.07 0.25 -1.22
N TRP A 55 6.45 0.07 -0.04
CA TRP A 55 5.04 -0.32 0.07
C TRP A 55 4.13 0.66 -0.67
N ASN A 56 4.28 1.96 -0.39
CA ASN A 56 3.45 3.00 -0.98
C ASN A 56 3.61 3.03 -2.50
N ILE A 57 4.83 2.96 -3.03
CA ILE A 57 5.07 2.95 -4.49
C ILE A 57 4.37 1.78 -5.17
N LYS A 58 4.37 0.61 -4.53
CA LYS A 58 3.82 -0.63 -5.09
C LYS A 58 2.30 -0.76 -4.94
N ASN A 59 1.75 -0.09 -3.94
CA ASN A 59 0.32 -0.05 -3.65
C ASN A 59 -0.35 1.25 -4.10
N LYS A 60 0.41 2.24 -4.57
CA LYS A 60 -0.12 3.49 -5.07
C LYS A 60 -1.14 3.19 -6.15
N VAL A 61 -2.39 3.58 -5.90
CA VAL A 61 -3.43 3.49 -6.91
C VAL A 61 -3.08 4.53 -7.97
N HIS A 62 -2.48 4.08 -9.06
CA HIS A 62 -2.30 4.93 -10.23
C HIS A 62 -3.69 5.29 -10.72
N ALA A 63 -4.02 6.58 -10.74
CA ALA A 63 -5.20 7.05 -11.46
C ALA A 63 -5.11 6.48 -12.89
N PRO A 64 -6.18 5.89 -13.43
CA PRO A 64 -6.17 5.44 -14.81
C PRO A 64 -5.73 6.62 -15.67
N LEU A 65 -4.73 6.41 -16.54
CA LEU A 65 -4.18 7.41 -17.46
C LEU A 65 -5.20 7.86 -18.54
N GLY A 66 -6.49 7.73 -18.27
CA GLY A 66 -7.58 7.96 -19.21
C GLY A 66 -8.88 8.33 -18.49
N ASN A 67 -8.93 9.52 -17.92
CA ASN A 67 -10.14 10.33 -18.05
C ASN A 67 -9.71 11.76 -18.43
N LYS A 68 -9.27 11.92 -19.69
CA LYS A 68 -9.46 13.19 -20.37
C LYS A 68 -10.96 13.36 -20.46
N GLU A 69 -11.54 14.03 -19.48
CA GLU A 69 -12.86 14.62 -19.61
C GLU A 69 -12.77 15.54 -20.85
N THR A 70 -13.21 15.03 -22.00
CA THR A 70 -13.46 15.86 -23.16
C THR A 70 -14.64 16.72 -22.78
N SER A 71 -14.36 17.85 -22.12
CA SER A 71 -15.27 18.99 -22.09
C SER A 71 -15.55 19.37 -23.54
N LYS A 72 -16.55 18.72 -24.14
CA LYS A 72 -17.21 19.16 -25.36
C LYS A 72 -17.74 20.56 -25.05
N LYS A 73 -16.99 21.59 -25.42
CA LYS A 73 -17.53 22.94 -25.54
C LYS A 73 -18.64 22.84 -26.59
N LYS A 74 -19.88 22.85 -26.13
CA LYS A 74 -21.06 23.07 -26.96
C LYS A 74 -20.98 24.54 -27.41
N ALA A 75 -20.60 24.76 -28.66
CA ALA A 75 -20.76 26.06 -29.30
C ALA A 75 -22.26 26.28 -29.51
N SER A 76 -22.76 27.39 -28.97
CA SER A 76 -24.08 27.96 -29.26
C SER A 76 -23.94 29.02 -30.33
#